data_AF-A0A931WG29-F1
#
_entry.id   AF-A0A931WG29-F1
#
_cell.length_a   1.000
_cell.length_b   1.000
_cell.length_c   1.000
_cell.angle_alpha   90.00
_cell.angle_beta   90.00
_cell.angle_gamma   90.00
#
_symmetry.space_group_name_H-M   'P 1'
#
loop_
_entity.id
_entity.type
_entity.pdbx_description
1 polymer ?
#
loop_
_entity_poly.entity_id
_entity_poly.type
_entity_poly.pdbx_seq_one_letter_code
_entity_poly.pdbx_strand_id
1 'polypeptide(L)'
;MAIFWRLVFGHFLADFTLQTNFINEWKRTSNVGMIVHCLTHPVCYIILTYPYLFDVWITVAGVPIHGLLAISIITATHYLEDIWRVNTIKKYNTPDSTLYLIWDQVVHLSVIFIFFGTSPDGAMERIVPEQWPVIGTLIVIATHFSVVLVYFLEKDFFNRDYPDVAEKYVAIGERLLAFLAAAFIGDLRLALAVVLAALLLPRITALSLKRPVGAPPNFSWAAGSLLAVAAGLAGRMIL
;
A
#
# COMPACT_ATOMS: atom_id res chain seq x y z
N MET A 1 -8.83 -14.91 11.58
CA MET A 1 -8.49 -14.08 10.39
C MET A 1 -7.96 -12.67 10.74
N ALA A 2 -8.03 -12.26 12.01
CA ALA A 2 -7.64 -10.92 12.45
C ALA A 2 -6.15 -10.60 12.19
N ILE A 3 -5.26 -11.56 12.52
CA ILE A 3 -3.81 -11.43 12.34
C ILE A 3 -3.47 -11.17 10.87
N PHE A 4 -4.04 -11.94 9.93
CA PHE A 4 -3.81 -11.76 8.50
C PHE A 4 -4.09 -10.33 8.04
N TRP A 5 -5.28 -9.79 8.33
CA TRP A 5 -5.63 -8.43 7.89
C TRP A 5 -4.80 -7.35 8.59
N ARG A 6 -4.40 -7.55 9.85
CA ARG A 6 -3.47 -6.66 10.55
C ARG A 6 -2.07 -6.68 9.93
N LEU A 7 -1.58 -7.85 9.49
CA LEU A 7 -0.31 -7.98 8.78
C LEU A 7 -0.38 -7.33 7.39
N VAL A 8 -1.44 -7.56 6.61
CA VAL A 8 -1.65 -6.89 5.32
C VAL A 8 -1.65 -5.38 5.51
N PHE A 9 -2.40 -4.87 6.50
CA PHE A 9 -2.42 -3.43 6.78
C PHE A 9 -1.04 -2.89 7.16
N GLY A 10 -0.33 -3.59 8.04
CA GLY A 10 1.03 -3.22 8.46
C GLY A 10 2.03 -3.21 7.30
N HIS A 11 1.89 -4.13 6.36
CA HIS A 11 2.73 -4.23 5.16
C HIS A 11 2.54 -3.00 4.28
N PHE A 12 1.28 -2.69 3.95
CA PHE A 12 0.97 -1.51 3.15
C PHE A 12 1.41 -0.20 3.82
N LEU A 13 1.25 -0.07 5.15
CA LEU A 13 1.76 1.09 5.89
C LEU A 13 3.28 1.22 5.75
N ALA A 14 4.02 0.13 5.94
CA ALA A 14 5.48 0.13 5.86
C ALA A 14 5.98 0.47 4.44
N ASP A 15 5.47 -0.22 3.41
CA ASP A 15 5.92 -0.08 2.02
C ASP A 15 5.51 1.22 1.35
N PHE A 16 4.37 1.81 1.73
CA PHE A 16 3.81 2.96 0.99
C PHE A 16 3.71 4.24 1.82
N THR A 17 3.36 4.13 3.10
CA THR A 17 3.20 5.30 3.96
C THR A 17 4.52 5.70 4.62
N LEU A 18 5.26 4.73 5.18
CA LEU A 18 6.51 4.99 5.89
C LEU A 18 7.73 5.01 4.95
N GLN A 19 7.64 4.39 3.77
CA GLN A 19 8.67 4.48 2.73
C GLN A 19 8.65 5.84 2.02
N THR A 20 9.19 6.86 2.68
CA THR A 20 9.40 8.19 2.08
C THR A 20 10.35 8.11 0.88
N ASN A 21 10.39 9.18 0.07
CA ASN A 21 11.30 9.24 -1.08
C ASN A 21 12.77 9.03 -0.64
N PHE A 22 13.14 9.59 0.51
CA PHE A 22 14.44 9.40 1.13
C PHE A 22 14.73 7.91 1.44
N ILE A 23 13.79 7.21 2.09
CA ILE A 23 13.98 5.78 2.41
C ILE A 23 14.07 4.94 1.13
N ASN A 24 13.24 5.23 0.13
CA ASN A 24 13.28 4.52 -1.16
C ASN A 24 14.63 4.73 -1.89
N GLU A 25 15.18 5.93 -1.88
CA GLU A 25 16.50 6.20 -2.45
C GLU A 25 17.61 5.53 -1.63
N TRP A 26 17.54 5.61 -0.31
CA TRP A 26 18.53 5.05 0.59
C TRP A 26 18.62 3.52 0.51
N LYS A 27 17.47 2.82 0.40
CA LYS A 27 17.44 1.36 0.22
C LYS A 27 18.02 0.90 -1.11
N ARG A 28 17.92 1.74 -2.15
CA ARG A 28 18.51 1.46 -3.47
C ARG A 28 20.00 1.70 -3.49
N THR A 29 20.55 2.56 -2.62
CA THR A 29 21.97 2.94 -2.62
C THR A 29 22.80 2.20 -1.58
N SER A 30 22.20 1.65 -0.52
CA SER A 30 22.94 0.97 0.55
C SER A 30 22.17 -0.16 1.23
N ASN A 31 22.90 -1.17 1.73
CA ASN A 31 22.32 -2.25 2.54
C ASN A 31 21.77 -1.73 3.88
N VAL A 32 22.35 -0.66 4.44
CA VAL A 32 21.83 -0.05 5.67
C VAL A 32 20.45 0.55 5.43
N GLY A 33 20.26 1.27 4.33
CA GLY A 33 18.94 1.79 3.95
C GLY A 33 17.93 0.67 3.72
N MET A 34 18.37 -0.45 3.15
CA MET A 34 17.54 -1.66 3.00
C MET A 34 17.09 -2.20 4.37
N ILE A 35 18.03 -2.39 5.30
CA ILE A 35 17.71 -2.85 6.66
C ILE A 35 16.76 -1.88 7.35
N VAL A 36 17.00 -0.57 7.28
CA VAL A 36 16.13 0.44 7.91
C VAL A 36 14.71 0.38 7.35
N HIS A 37 14.56 0.25 6.03
CA HIS A 37 13.25 0.05 5.42
C HIS A 37 12.58 -1.24 5.91
N CYS A 38 13.27 -2.37 5.84
CA CYS A 38 12.71 -3.66 6.27
C CYS A 38 12.33 -3.66 7.76
N LEU A 39 13.03 -2.90 8.62
CA LEU A 39 12.68 -2.76 10.04
C LEU A 39 11.39 -1.97 10.29
N THR A 40 10.88 -1.21 9.32
CA THR A 40 9.55 -0.58 9.46
C THR A 40 8.43 -1.62 9.51
N HIS A 41 8.60 -2.77 8.86
CA HIS A 41 7.62 -3.86 8.84
C HIS A 41 7.40 -4.50 10.21
N PRO A 42 8.40 -5.04 10.92
CA PRO A 42 8.20 -5.61 12.24
C PRO A 42 7.69 -4.57 13.23
N VAL A 43 8.05 -3.28 13.11
CA VAL A 43 7.46 -2.22 13.95
C VAL A 43 5.95 -2.12 13.70
N CYS A 44 5.51 -2.00 12.44
CA CYS A 44 4.09 -1.99 12.10
C CYS A 44 3.37 -3.27 12.55
N TYR A 45 3.96 -4.44 12.31
CA TYR A 45 3.37 -5.72 12.68
C TYR A 45 3.24 -5.88 14.18
N ILE A 46 4.27 -5.51 14.95
CA ILE A 46 4.27 -5.59 16.42
C ILE A 46 3.17 -4.69 16.99
N ILE A 47 3.05 -3.45 16.52
CA ILE A 47 2.02 -2.51 16.97
C ILE A 47 0.62 -3.05 16.63
N LEU A 48 0.41 -3.47 15.38
CA LEU A 48 -0.91 -3.88 14.92
C LEU A 48 -1.32 -5.25 15.44
N THR A 49 -0.39 -6.14 15.78
CA THR A 49 -0.69 -7.48 16.31
C THR A 49 -0.35 -7.62 17.79
N TYR A 50 -0.12 -6.52 18.51
CA TYR A 50 0.31 -6.51 19.92
C TYR A 50 -0.45 -7.51 20.83
N PRO A 51 -1.80 -7.60 20.77
CA PRO A 51 -2.53 -8.55 21.62
C PRO A 51 -2.22 -10.03 21.36
N TYR A 52 -1.67 -10.36 20.18
CA TYR A 52 -1.48 -11.73 19.69
C TYR A 52 -0.01 -12.14 19.60
N LEU A 53 0.95 -11.31 20.05
CA LEU A 53 2.38 -11.53 19.78
C LEU A 53 2.94 -12.83 20.33
N PHE A 54 2.40 -13.28 21.46
CA PHE A 54 2.85 -14.48 22.16
C PHE A 54 1.93 -15.68 21.93
N ASP A 55 0.87 -15.53 21.14
CA ASP A 55 -0.01 -16.63 20.76
C ASP A 55 0.63 -17.47 19.65
N VAL A 56 0.20 -18.73 19.55
CA VAL A 56 0.53 -19.57 18.40
C VAL A 56 -0.29 -19.10 17.21
N TRP A 57 0.40 -18.61 16.17
CA TRP A 57 -0.27 -18.19 14.94
C TRP A 57 -0.55 -19.40 14.07
N ILE A 58 0.48 -20.19 13.74
CA ILE A 58 0.36 -21.41 12.94
C ILE A 58 1.13 -22.56 13.58
N THR A 59 0.75 -23.79 13.24
CA THR A 59 1.52 -25.00 13.57
C THR A 59 1.97 -25.65 12.28
N VAL A 60 3.29 -25.82 12.10
CA VAL A 60 3.88 -26.43 10.89
C VAL A 60 4.54 -27.73 11.30
N ALA A 61 4.08 -28.86 10.75
CA ALA A 61 4.60 -30.19 11.08
C ALA A 61 4.67 -30.48 12.60
N GLY A 62 3.68 -30.01 13.37
CA GLY A 62 3.62 -30.16 14.83
C GLY A 62 4.46 -29.14 15.61
N VAL A 63 5.19 -28.24 14.95
CA VAL A 63 5.96 -27.18 15.59
C VAL A 63 5.10 -25.90 15.67
N PRO A 64 4.80 -25.39 16.88
CA PRO A 64 4.06 -24.14 17.03
C PRO A 64 4.93 -22.93 16.69
N ILE A 65 4.44 -22.08 15.79
CA ILE A 65 5.07 -20.81 15.40
C ILE A 65 4.30 -19.67 16.06
N HIS A 66 4.95 -19.01 17.00
CA HIS A 66 4.40 -17.88 17.74
C HIS A 66 4.56 -16.57 16.97
N GLY A 67 3.79 -15.54 17.34
CA GLY A 67 3.74 -14.27 16.61
C GLY A 67 5.09 -13.59 16.39
N LEU A 68 5.95 -13.51 17.40
CA LEU A 68 7.29 -12.92 17.23
C LEU A 68 8.17 -13.69 16.22
N LEU A 69 8.10 -15.02 16.22
CA LEU A 69 8.82 -15.84 15.25
C LEU A 69 8.23 -15.67 13.85
N ALA A 70 6.90 -15.65 13.72
CA ALA A 70 6.22 -15.39 12.46
C ALA A 70 6.60 -14.02 11.88
N ILE A 71 6.57 -12.95 12.68
CA ILE A 71 7.01 -11.61 12.28
C ILE A 71 8.47 -11.62 11.83
N SER A 72 9.34 -12.35 12.53
CA SER A 72 10.75 -12.47 12.15
C SER A 72 10.92 -13.16 10.79
N ILE A 73 10.16 -14.23 10.53
CA ILE A 73 10.15 -14.94 9.24
C ILE A 73 9.64 -14.02 8.11
N ILE A 74 8.52 -13.32 8.33
CA ILE A 74 7.98 -12.36 7.34
C ILE A 74 8.99 -11.24 7.06
N THR A 75 9.63 -10.71 8.09
CA THR A 75 10.64 -9.64 7.93
C THR A 75 11.88 -10.13 7.17
N ALA A 76 12.36 -11.34 7.48
CA ALA A 76 13.50 -11.92 6.79
C ALA A 76 13.19 -12.19 5.31
N THR A 77 12.01 -12.73 5.00
CA THR A 77 11.59 -12.98 3.62
C THR A 77 11.35 -11.69 2.84
N HIS A 78 10.78 -10.65 3.47
CA HIS A 78 10.68 -9.30 2.90
C HIS A 78 12.07 -8.77 2.53
N TYR A 79 13.02 -8.76 3.47
CA TYR A 79 14.39 -8.33 3.19
C TYR A 79 15.04 -9.10 2.04
N LEU A 80 14.82 -10.41 1.95
CA LEU A 80 15.35 -11.25 0.86
C LEU A 80 14.74 -10.93 -0.51
N GLU A 81 13.43 -10.68 -0.58
CA GLU A 81 12.78 -10.26 -1.83
C GLU A 81 13.27 -8.88 -2.27
N ASP A 82 13.33 -7.95 -1.32
CA ASP A 82 13.66 -6.55 -1.59
C ASP A 82 15.13 -6.38 -2.02
N ILE A 83 16.05 -7.14 -1.39
CA ILE A 83 17.46 -7.20 -1.83
C ILE A 83 17.61 -7.93 -3.17
N TRP A 84 16.84 -8.99 -3.42
CA TRP A 84 16.85 -9.69 -4.70
C TRP A 84 16.41 -8.76 -5.83
N ARG A 85 15.32 -8.01 -5.63
CA ARG A 85 14.82 -7.04 -6.61
C ARG A 85 15.83 -5.94 -6.90
N VAL A 86 16.36 -5.27 -5.86
CA VAL A 86 17.35 -4.19 -6.04
C VAL A 86 18.60 -4.69 -6.75
N ASN A 87 19.10 -5.88 -6.39
CA ASN A 87 20.28 -6.46 -7.03
C ASN A 87 20.00 -6.87 -8.48
N THR A 88 18.81 -7.40 -8.77
CA THR A 88 18.41 -7.78 -10.13
C THR A 88 18.35 -6.55 -11.03
N ILE A 89 17.70 -5.47 -10.59
CA ILE A 89 17.62 -4.21 -11.32
C ILE A 89 19.02 -3.67 -11.62
N LYS A 90 19.92 -3.64 -10.63
CA LYS A 90 21.30 -3.17 -10.81
C LYS A 90 22.13 -4.07 -11.74
N LYS A 91 22.04 -5.39 -11.55
CA LYS A 91 22.87 -6.38 -12.26
C LYS A 91 22.49 -6.47 -13.73
N TYR A 92 21.19 -6.44 -14.04
CA TYR A 92 20.69 -6.60 -15.40
C TYR A 92 20.32 -5.29 -16.08
N ASN A 93 20.50 -4.15 -15.39
CA ASN A 93 20.11 -2.82 -15.86
C ASN A 93 18.66 -2.78 -16.38
N THR A 94 17.77 -3.53 -15.73
CA THR A 94 16.37 -3.62 -16.12
C THR A 94 15.63 -2.37 -15.64
N PRO A 95 14.66 -1.86 -16.42
CA PRO A 95 13.83 -0.76 -15.95
C PRO A 95 12.98 -1.22 -14.76
N ASP A 96 12.93 -0.39 -13.73
CA ASP A 96 12.05 -0.59 -12.57
C ASP A 96 10.60 -0.39 -12.99
N SER A 97 9.92 -1.37 -13.57
CA SER A 97 8.61 -1.18 -14.21
C SER A 97 7.43 -1.43 -13.28
N THR A 98 6.23 -1.11 -13.76
CA THR A 98 4.94 -1.49 -13.15
C THR A 98 4.87 -2.99 -12.90
N LEU A 99 5.41 -3.82 -13.81
CA LEU A 99 5.42 -5.26 -13.62
C LEU A 99 6.24 -5.67 -12.40
N TYR A 100 7.41 -5.05 -12.18
CA TYR A 100 8.21 -5.30 -10.98
C TYR A 100 7.48 -4.84 -9.71
N LEU A 101 6.77 -3.70 -9.75
CA LEU A 101 5.94 -3.26 -8.63
C LEU A 101 4.84 -4.29 -8.29
N ILE A 102 4.11 -4.79 -9.30
CA ILE A 102 3.03 -5.76 -9.06
C ILE A 102 3.60 -7.09 -8.57
N TRP A 103 4.69 -7.58 -9.18
CA TRP A 103 5.37 -8.80 -8.74
C TRP A 103 5.81 -8.71 -7.28
N ASP A 104 6.47 -7.62 -6.92
CA ASP A 104 6.92 -7.31 -5.56
C ASP A 104 5.76 -7.43 -4.56
N GLN A 105 4.61 -6.81 -4.85
CA GLN A 105 3.44 -6.90 -3.96
C GLN A 105 2.83 -8.30 -3.92
N VAL A 106 2.83 -9.05 -5.04
CA VAL A 106 2.35 -10.43 -5.07
C VAL A 106 3.22 -11.33 -4.17
N VAL A 107 4.55 -11.23 -4.24
CA VAL A 107 5.46 -12.04 -3.42
C VAL A 107 5.24 -11.74 -1.93
N HIS A 108 5.26 -10.46 -1.54
CA HIS A 108 5.06 -10.05 -0.15
C HIS A 108 3.71 -10.52 0.41
N LEU A 109 2.63 -10.32 -0.34
CA LEU A 109 1.30 -10.76 0.08
C LEU A 109 1.17 -12.28 0.11
N SER A 110 1.87 -13.01 -0.75
CA SER A 110 1.88 -14.49 -0.74
C SER A 110 2.53 -15.04 0.53
N VAL A 111 3.61 -14.41 1.00
CA VAL A 111 4.23 -14.77 2.29
C VAL A 111 3.28 -14.50 3.45
N ILE A 112 2.64 -13.32 3.48
CA ILE A 112 1.65 -12.99 4.52
C ILE A 112 0.46 -13.95 4.49
N PHE A 113 0.06 -14.41 3.30
CA PHE A 113 -1.04 -15.35 3.10
C PHE A 113 -0.79 -16.73 3.73
N ILE A 114 0.45 -17.10 4.07
CA ILE A 114 0.73 -18.33 4.85
C ILE A 114 0.01 -18.28 6.22
N PHE A 115 -0.27 -17.08 6.73
CA PHE A 115 -0.97 -16.85 7.99
C PHE A 115 -2.49 -16.62 7.80
N PHE A 116 -3.02 -16.85 6.58
CA PHE A 116 -4.44 -16.86 6.25
C PHE A 116 -5.09 -18.12 6.81
N GLY A 117 -5.60 -18.05 8.03
CA GLY A 117 -6.10 -19.23 8.75
C GLY A 117 -5.92 -19.14 10.25
N THR A 118 -5.10 -18.19 10.69
CA THR A 118 -4.80 -17.98 12.10
C THR A 118 -5.97 -17.25 12.78
N SER A 119 -6.64 -17.94 13.70
CA SER A 119 -7.44 -17.35 14.77
C SER A 119 -7.04 -18.08 16.05
N PRO A 120 -6.69 -17.37 17.14
CA PRO A 120 -6.46 -17.98 18.44
C PRO A 120 -7.60 -18.90 18.90
N ASP A 121 -8.82 -18.64 18.41
CA ASP A 121 -10.03 -19.31 18.86
C ASP A 121 -10.46 -20.50 17.97
N GLY A 122 -9.68 -20.83 16.92
CA GLY A 122 -9.91 -22.00 16.05
C GLY A 122 -11.21 -22.00 15.24
N ALA A 123 -12.08 -21.00 15.41
CA ALA A 123 -13.25 -20.81 14.58
C ALA A 123 -12.83 -20.29 13.19
N MET A 124 -13.40 -20.84 12.12
CA MET A 124 -13.43 -20.14 10.84
C MET A 124 -14.30 -18.90 11.00
N GLU A 125 -13.71 -17.85 11.57
CA GLU A 125 -14.29 -16.52 11.62
C GLU A 125 -14.65 -16.05 10.22
N ARG A 126 -15.58 -15.10 10.15
CA ARG A 126 -15.86 -14.31 8.96
C ARG A 126 -14.54 -13.95 8.25
N ILE A 127 -14.56 -13.98 6.91
CA ILE A 127 -13.40 -13.64 6.07
C ILE A 127 -12.78 -12.29 6.51
N VAL A 128 -13.62 -11.37 6.99
CA VAL A 128 -13.23 -10.10 7.61
C VAL A 128 -13.74 -10.08 9.06
N PRO A 129 -12.93 -10.50 10.05
CA PRO A 129 -13.35 -10.51 11.45
C PRO A 129 -13.33 -9.11 12.06
N GLU A 130 -12.40 -8.26 11.62
CA GLU A 130 -12.26 -6.88 12.05
C GLU A 130 -12.32 -5.97 10.82
N GLN A 131 -13.19 -4.97 10.86
CA GLN A 131 -13.38 -4.03 9.75
C GLN A 131 -12.20 -3.06 9.63
N TRP A 132 -11.63 -2.63 10.77
CA TRP A 132 -10.67 -1.52 10.80
C TRP A 132 -9.34 -1.78 10.07
N PRO A 133 -8.70 -2.98 10.11
CA PRO A 133 -7.46 -3.19 9.35
C PRO A 133 -7.72 -3.22 7.84
N VAL A 134 -8.90 -3.71 7.44
CA VAL A 134 -9.32 -3.73 6.03
C VAL A 134 -9.59 -2.31 5.53
N ILE A 135 -10.32 -1.50 6.31
CA ILE A 135 -10.56 -0.08 5.98
C ILE A 135 -9.23 0.68 5.93
N GLY A 136 -8.33 0.45 6.89
CA GLY A 136 -6.99 1.03 6.90
C GLY A 136 -6.20 0.66 5.64
N THR A 137 -6.22 -0.62 5.24
CA THR A 137 -5.58 -1.09 4.01
C THR A 137 -6.18 -0.40 2.78
N LEU A 138 -7.51 -0.30 2.68
CA LEU A 138 -8.18 0.38 1.58
C LEU A 138 -7.82 1.87 1.49
N ILE A 139 -7.66 2.54 2.63
CA ILE A 139 -7.18 3.94 2.68
C ILE A 139 -5.77 4.02 2.12
N VAL A 140 -4.83 3.17 2.55
CA VAL A 140 -3.45 3.17 2.05
C VAL A 140 -3.40 2.84 0.55
N ILE A 141 -4.23 1.90 0.09
CA ILE A 141 -4.39 1.56 -1.33
C ILE A 141 -4.87 2.77 -2.13
N ALA A 142 -5.95 3.41 -1.67
CA ALA A 142 -6.57 4.57 -2.32
C ALA A 142 -5.61 5.75 -2.41
N THR A 143 -4.78 5.97 -1.38
CA THR A 143 -3.99 7.19 -1.23
C THR A 143 -2.53 7.02 -1.65
N HIS A 144 -1.77 6.13 -1.01
CA HIS A 144 -0.33 6.05 -1.17
C HIS A 144 0.07 5.08 -2.28
N PHE A 145 -0.45 3.85 -2.22
CA PHE A 145 -0.16 2.83 -3.23
C PHE A 145 -0.59 3.30 -4.62
N SER A 146 -1.79 3.86 -4.75
CA SER A 146 -2.28 4.35 -6.03
C SER A 146 -1.37 5.44 -6.61
N VAL A 147 -0.70 6.27 -5.81
CA VAL A 147 0.20 7.32 -6.33
C VAL A 147 1.43 6.65 -6.93
N VAL A 148 1.99 5.68 -6.23
CA VAL A 148 3.12 4.88 -6.71
C VAL A 148 2.74 4.10 -7.97
N LEU A 149 1.62 3.38 -7.96
CA LEU A 149 1.13 2.61 -9.09
C LEU A 149 0.89 3.47 -10.34
N VAL A 150 0.18 4.59 -10.18
CA VAL A 150 -0.10 5.51 -11.28
C VAL A 150 1.20 6.11 -11.83
N TYR A 151 2.16 6.44 -10.97
CA TYR A 151 3.47 6.87 -11.42
C TYR A 151 4.16 5.81 -12.28
N PHE A 152 4.22 4.54 -11.84
CA PHE A 152 4.88 3.50 -12.62
C PHE A 152 4.17 3.25 -13.96
N LEU A 153 2.83 3.31 -13.99
CA LEU A 153 2.06 3.25 -15.23
C LEU A 153 2.43 4.43 -16.15
N GLU A 154 2.46 5.66 -15.63
CA GLU A 154 2.81 6.83 -16.44
C GLU A 154 4.25 6.79 -16.93
N LYS A 155 5.17 6.26 -16.12
CA LYS A 155 6.55 6.06 -16.53
C LYS A 155 6.65 5.05 -17.67
N ASP A 156 6.00 3.90 -17.55
CA ASP A 156 6.10 2.83 -18.55
C ASP A 156 5.40 3.19 -19.87
N PHE A 157 4.26 3.90 -19.82
CA PHE A 157 3.47 4.24 -21.01
C PHE A 157 3.81 5.61 -21.62
N PHE A 158 4.27 6.57 -20.80
CA PHE A 158 4.48 7.96 -21.23
C PHE A 158 5.88 8.50 -20.90
N ASN A 159 6.80 7.66 -20.39
CA ASN A 159 8.17 8.03 -20.04
C ASN A 159 8.25 9.26 -19.11
N ARG A 160 7.35 9.33 -18.13
CA ARG A 160 7.29 10.41 -17.14
C ARG A 160 8.22 10.22 -15.95
N ASP A 161 8.70 11.34 -15.43
CA ASP A 161 9.48 11.41 -14.20
C ASP A 161 8.62 11.22 -12.94
N TYR A 162 9.27 10.91 -11.82
CA TYR A 162 8.59 10.77 -10.52
C TYR A 162 7.95 12.09 -10.10
N PRO A 163 6.73 12.08 -9.56
CA PRO A 163 6.07 13.31 -9.11
C PRO A 163 6.93 14.01 -8.06
N ASP A 164 6.95 15.34 -8.09
CA ASP A 164 7.58 16.10 -7.02
C ASP A 164 6.85 15.87 -5.68
N VAL A 165 7.49 16.28 -4.59
CA VAL A 165 6.97 16.06 -3.23
C VAL A 165 5.59 16.71 -3.07
N ALA A 166 5.39 17.92 -3.60
CA ALA A 166 4.13 18.66 -3.46
C ALA A 166 3.01 17.98 -4.25
N GLU A 167 3.26 17.60 -5.51
CA GLU A 167 2.36 16.84 -6.36
C GLU A 167 1.92 15.54 -5.70
N LYS A 168 2.87 14.78 -5.14
CA LYS A 168 2.59 13.52 -4.45
C LYS A 168 1.59 13.73 -3.30
N TYR A 169 1.83 14.71 -2.43
CA TYR A 169 0.95 14.95 -1.28
C TYR A 169 -0.39 15.58 -1.66
N VAL A 170 -0.46 16.41 -2.69
CA VAL A 170 -1.73 16.89 -3.26
C VAL A 170 -2.54 15.72 -3.79
N ALA A 171 -1.94 14.81 -4.56
CA ALA A 171 -2.61 13.63 -5.09
C ALA A 171 -3.09 12.69 -3.96
N ILE A 172 -2.31 12.51 -2.89
CA ILE A 172 -2.72 11.77 -1.69
C ILE A 172 -3.96 12.41 -1.06
N GLY A 173 -3.96 13.73 -0.88
CA GLY A 173 -5.08 14.47 -0.29
C GLY A 173 -6.36 14.38 -1.12
N GLU A 174 -6.26 14.59 -2.44
CA GLU A 174 -7.37 14.44 -3.38
C GLU A 174 -8.01 13.06 -3.29
N ARG A 175 -7.18 12.01 -3.29
CA ARG A 175 -7.65 10.62 -3.23
C ARG A 175 -8.23 10.26 -1.88
N LEU A 176 -7.70 10.81 -0.78
CA LEU A 176 -8.28 10.64 0.54
C LEU A 176 -9.68 11.25 0.61
N LEU A 177 -9.86 12.47 0.10
CA LEU A 177 -11.18 13.11 0.03
C LEU A 177 -12.15 12.30 -0.84
N ALA A 178 -11.70 11.80 -1.98
CA ALA A 178 -12.51 10.97 -2.85
C ALA A 178 -12.93 9.65 -2.17
N PHE A 179 -12.00 8.99 -1.49
CA PHE A 179 -12.28 7.80 -0.68
C PHE A 179 -13.32 8.09 0.40
N LEU A 180 -13.11 9.13 1.22
CA LEU A 180 -14.00 9.48 2.33
C LEU A 180 -15.41 9.83 1.86
N ALA A 181 -15.50 10.59 0.76
CA ALA A 181 -16.78 10.93 0.14
C ALA A 181 -17.53 9.66 -0.31
N ALA A 182 -16.86 8.74 -1.00
CA ALA A 182 -17.47 7.48 -1.44
C ALA A 182 -17.82 6.53 -0.28
N ALA A 183 -17.02 6.51 0.79
CA ALA A 183 -17.22 5.64 1.94
C ALA A 183 -18.37 6.10 2.85
N PHE A 184 -18.50 7.40 3.12
CA PHE A 184 -19.37 7.92 4.19
C PHE A 184 -20.57 8.74 3.72
N ILE A 185 -20.60 9.22 2.47
CA ILE A 185 -21.74 10.00 1.99
C ILE A 185 -22.81 9.03 1.48
N GLY A 186 -23.87 8.88 2.28
CA GLY A 186 -24.97 7.95 2.03
C GLY A 186 -25.65 8.16 0.68
N ASP A 187 -25.76 9.41 0.24
CA ASP A 187 -26.24 9.78 -1.09
C ASP A 187 -25.09 9.78 -2.11
N LEU A 188 -25.10 8.80 -3.02
CA LEU A 188 -24.10 8.66 -4.08
C LEU A 188 -23.98 9.92 -4.96
N ARG A 189 -25.05 10.70 -5.14
CA ARG A 189 -25.02 11.93 -5.94
C ARG A 189 -24.25 13.03 -5.22
N LEU A 190 -24.45 13.15 -3.91
CA LEU A 190 -23.71 14.09 -3.08
C LEU A 190 -22.24 13.63 -2.93
N ALA A 191 -21.99 12.34 -2.82
CA ALA A 191 -20.65 11.76 -2.83
C ALA A 191 -19.92 12.14 -4.12
N LEU A 192 -20.55 11.92 -5.28
CA LEU A 192 -20.00 12.27 -6.58
C LEU A 192 -19.80 13.79 -6.74
N ALA A 193 -20.70 14.62 -6.21
CA ALA A 193 -20.55 16.07 -6.23
C ALA A 193 -19.36 16.54 -5.36
N VAL A 194 -19.18 15.96 -4.17
CA VAL A 194 -18.03 16.25 -3.30
C VAL A 194 -16.73 15.74 -3.91
N VAL A 195 -16.73 14.55 -4.51
CA VAL A 195 -15.60 14.02 -5.28
C VAL A 195 -15.26 14.98 -6.40
N LEU A 196 -16.22 15.36 -7.25
CA LEU A 196 -15.99 16.31 -8.34
C LEU A 196 -15.46 17.66 -7.82
N ALA A 197 -16.00 18.19 -6.73
CA ALA A 197 -15.51 19.44 -6.14
C ALA A 197 -14.09 19.31 -5.58
N ALA A 198 -13.81 18.26 -4.81
CA ALA A 198 -12.48 17.96 -4.25
C ALA A 198 -11.43 17.67 -5.33
N LEU A 199 -11.86 17.15 -6.49
CA LEU A 199 -11.00 16.86 -7.63
C LEU A 199 -10.80 18.05 -8.59
N LEU A 200 -11.71 19.03 -8.59
CA LEU A 200 -11.63 20.23 -9.43
C LEU A 200 -10.83 21.36 -8.75
N LEU A 201 -10.97 21.53 -7.44
CA LEU A 201 -10.35 22.61 -6.67
C LEU A 201 -8.81 22.62 -6.75
N PRO A 202 -8.11 21.50 -6.52
CA PRO A 202 -6.65 21.50 -6.53
C PRO A 202 -6.09 21.52 -7.95
N ARG A 203 -6.88 21.09 -8.94
CA ARG A 203 -6.54 21.14 -10.37
C ARG A 203 -6.59 22.54 -10.95
N ILE A 204 -7.53 23.37 -10.47
CA ILE A 204 -7.55 24.81 -10.75
C ILE A 204 -6.28 25.47 -10.17
N THR A 205 -5.83 25.03 -8.99
CA THR A 205 -4.57 25.53 -8.41
C THR A 205 -3.32 24.95 -9.07
N ALA A 206 -3.34 23.68 -9.53
CA ALA A 206 -2.18 22.99 -10.10
C ALA A 206 -1.97 23.29 -11.59
N LEU A 207 -3.01 23.66 -12.35
CA LEU A 207 -2.86 24.22 -13.70
C LEU A 207 -2.12 25.57 -13.71
N SER A 208 -1.92 26.20 -12.55
CA SER A 208 -1.02 27.35 -12.39
C SER A 208 0.47 26.96 -12.28
N LEU A 209 0.77 25.67 -12.06
CA LEU A 209 2.12 25.11 -11.95
C LEU A 209 2.48 24.40 -13.26
N LYS A 210 3.24 25.11 -14.10
CA LYS A 210 3.77 24.73 -15.42
C LYS A 210 4.16 23.24 -15.51
N ARG A 211 3.39 22.42 -16.25
CA ARG A 211 3.82 21.06 -16.62
C ARG A 211 4.08 20.91 -18.13
N PRO A 212 5.15 20.21 -18.54
CA PRO A 212 5.45 19.98 -19.94
C PRO A 212 4.47 18.99 -20.59
N VAL A 213 4.29 19.20 -21.89
CA VAL A 213 3.35 18.54 -22.80
C VAL A 213 3.85 17.12 -23.13
N GLY A 214 3.12 16.07 -22.76
CA GLY A 214 3.54 14.69 -23.10
C GLY A 214 2.51 13.61 -22.81
N ALA A 215 2.04 13.46 -21.57
CA ALA A 215 0.92 12.57 -21.27
C ALA A 215 -0.42 13.34 -21.28
N PRO A 216 -1.56 12.67 -21.53
CA PRO A 216 -2.85 13.30 -21.39
C PRO A 216 -2.92 13.86 -19.96
N PRO A 217 -3.20 15.17 -19.76
CA PRO A 217 -3.23 15.78 -18.42
C PRO A 217 -4.24 15.11 -17.46
N ASN A 218 -5.03 14.15 -17.96
CA ASN A 218 -6.13 13.47 -17.31
C ASN A 218 -5.82 12.04 -16.85
N PHE A 219 -4.73 11.38 -17.27
CA PHE A 219 -4.54 9.95 -16.96
C PHE A 219 -4.31 9.69 -15.46
N SER A 220 -3.23 10.23 -14.87
CA SER A 220 -2.94 10.04 -13.44
C SER A 220 -4.10 10.43 -12.53
N TRP A 221 -4.75 11.53 -12.88
CA TRP A 221 -5.91 12.02 -12.17
C TRP A 221 -7.10 11.04 -12.26
N ALA A 222 -7.47 10.61 -13.47
CA ALA A 222 -8.62 9.72 -13.66
C ALA A 222 -8.37 8.36 -13.02
N ALA A 223 -7.20 7.74 -13.29
CA ALA A 223 -6.85 6.44 -12.73
C ALA A 223 -6.80 6.46 -11.20
N GLY A 224 -6.12 7.46 -10.61
CA GLY A 224 -6.01 7.60 -9.17
C GLY A 224 -7.37 7.84 -8.48
N SER A 225 -8.21 8.70 -9.07
CA SER A 225 -9.54 9.00 -8.55
C SER A 225 -10.49 7.81 -8.64
N LEU A 226 -10.47 7.08 -9.76
CA LEU A 226 -11.26 5.87 -9.94
C LEU A 226 -10.89 4.80 -8.90
N LEU A 227 -9.59 4.58 -8.66
CA LEU A 227 -9.13 3.66 -7.62
C LEU A 227 -9.59 4.11 -6.22
N ALA A 228 -9.49 5.39 -5.91
CA ALA A 228 -9.90 5.92 -4.61
C ALA A 228 -11.42 5.79 -4.38
N VAL A 229 -12.23 6.10 -5.39
CA VAL A 229 -13.69 5.92 -5.33
C VAL A 229 -14.05 4.45 -5.20
N ALA A 230 -13.44 3.56 -5.99
CA ALA A 230 -13.68 2.12 -5.90
C ALA A 230 -13.33 1.57 -4.51
N ALA A 231 -12.19 1.98 -3.95
CA ALA A 231 -11.80 1.63 -2.59
C ALA A 231 -12.77 2.19 -1.53
N GLY A 232 -13.26 3.42 -1.70
CA GLY A 232 -14.25 4.01 -0.81
C GLY A 232 -15.59 3.29 -0.84
N LEU A 233 -16.08 2.92 -2.02
CA LEU A 233 -17.29 2.09 -2.17
C LEU A 233 -17.10 0.71 -1.54
N ALA A 234 -15.94 0.08 -1.70
CA ALA A 234 -15.62 -1.16 -1.01
C ALA A 234 -15.60 -0.98 0.52
N GLY A 235 -15.02 0.12 1.01
CA GLY A 235 -15.03 0.48 2.43
C GLY A 235 -16.46 0.64 2.98
N ARG A 236 -17.36 1.26 2.20
CA ARG A 236 -18.78 1.38 2.54
C ARG A 236 -19.50 0.04 2.66
N MET A 237 -19.12 -0.97 1.87
CA MET A 237 -19.68 -2.31 1.98
C MET A 237 -19.20 -3.05 3.23
N ILE A 238 -18.08 -2.62 3.82
CA ILE A 238 -17.48 -3.21 5.01
C ILE A 238 -18.03 -2.57 6.29
N LEU A 239 -18.26 -1.25 6.29
CA LEU A 239 -18.80 -0.46 7.41
C LEU A 239 -20.27 -0.79 7.70
#